data_AF-A0A3P7JBB2-F1
#
_entry.id   AF-A0A3P7JBB2-F1
#
_cell.length_a   1.000
_cell.length_b   1.000
_cell.length_c   1.000
_cell.angle_alpha   90.00
_cell.angle_beta   90.00
_cell.angle_gamma   90.00
#
_symmetry.space_group_name_H-M   'P 1'
#
loop_
_entity.id
_entity.type
_entity.pdbx_description
1 polymer ?
#
loop_
_entity_poly.entity_id
_entity_poly.type
_entity_poly.pdbx_seq_one_letter_code
_entity_poly.pdbx_strand_id
1 'polypeptide(L)'
;MRWDFQLGAMLIAVDAAMVGATMKLYCTYTAKDKLHPDHRLWAHVRLMERDLLFDDVLQEKEKLNRNRLPYMYFTLFSNDVGDGFGDDTLEVYLHIKHNCVRNVSITVACSVTTSWEST
;
A
#
# COMPACT_ATOMS: atom_id res chain seq x y z
N MET A 1 -7.41 19.14 -0.99
CA MET A 1 -6.71 18.72 0.24
C MET A 1 -6.19 17.31 -0.01
N ARG A 2 -4.87 17.10 0.10
CA ARG A 2 -4.19 15.80 -0.04
C ARG A 2 -3.79 15.35 1.36
N TRP A 3 -3.98 14.07 1.65
CA TRP A 3 -3.56 13.46 2.91
C TRP A 3 -2.62 12.31 2.62
N ASP A 4 -1.61 12.15 3.47
CA ASP A 4 -0.57 11.12 3.41
C ASP A 4 -0.71 10.19 4.62
N PHE A 5 -0.60 8.88 4.41
CA PHE A 5 -0.68 7.86 5.46
C PHE A 5 0.36 6.75 5.24
N GLN A 6 0.93 6.22 6.33
CA GLN A 6 1.92 5.14 6.32
C GLN A 6 1.48 3.96 7.21
N LEU A 7 1.65 2.73 6.73
CA LEU A 7 1.34 1.50 7.47
C LEU A 7 2.43 0.45 7.21
N GLY A 8 3.13 0.00 8.26
CA GLY A 8 4.37 -0.78 8.12
C GLY A 8 4.34 -2.16 8.77
N ALA A 9 5.26 -3.02 8.33
CA ALA A 9 5.61 -4.32 8.90
C ALA A 9 7.14 -4.54 8.77
N MET A 10 7.73 -5.25 9.72
CA MET A 10 9.17 -5.59 9.75
C MET A 10 9.35 -7.10 9.68
N LEU A 11 10.30 -7.55 8.85
CA LEU A 11 10.68 -8.95 8.68
C LEU A 11 12.18 -9.09 8.97
N ILE A 12 12.59 -10.22 9.57
CA ILE A 12 13.98 -10.48 9.97
C ILE A 12 14.51 -11.67 9.16
N ALA A 13 15.73 -11.56 8.63
CA ALA A 13 16.49 -12.56 7.88
C ALA A 13 15.81 -13.02 6.57
N VAL A 14 15.92 -12.21 5.51
CA VAL A 14 15.25 -12.45 4.24
C VAL A 14 16.24 -12.33 3.07
N ASP A 15 16.76 -13.44 2.56
CA ASP A 15 17.67 -13.44 1.39
C ASP A 15 16.94 -13.06 0.07
N ALA A 16 15.67 -13.44 -0.05
CA ALA A 16 14.78 -13.09 -1.14
C ALA A 16 13.31 -13.28 -0.72
N ALA A 17 12.51 -12.21 -0.75
CA ALA A 17 11.07 -12.30 -0.57
C ALA A 17 10.29 -11.42 -1.54
N MET A 18 9.14 -11.95 -1.97
CA MET A 18 8.09 -11.16 -2.58
C MET A 18 7.15 -10.64 -1.49
N VAL A 19 6.92 -9.33 -1.48
CA VAL A 19 5.99 -8.67 -0.57
C VAL A 19 4.74 -8.25 -1.35
N GLY A 20 3.59 -8.62 -0.80
CA GLY A 20 2.28 -8.31 -1.35
C GLY A 20 1.39 -7.57 -0.36
N ALA A 21 0.61 -6.63 -0.87
CA ALA A 21 -0.42 -5.95 -0.11
C ALA A 21 -1.71 -5.86 -0.92
N THR A 22 -2.80 -6.37 -0.36
CA THR A 22 -4.16 -6.14 -0.86
C THR A 22 -4.91 -5.26 0.13
N MET A 23 -5.60 -4.24 -0.37
CA MET A 23 -6.35 -3.33 0.49
C MET A 23 -7.64 -2.85 -0.13
N LYS A 24 -8.55 -2.43 0.76
CA LYS A 24 -9.76 -1.72 0.42
C LYS A 24 -9.74 -0.37 1.13
N LEU A 25 -9.60 0.69 0.34
CA LEU A 25 -9.64 2.07 0.81
C LEU A 25 -11.08 2.58 0.75
N TYR A 26 -11.63 3.00 1.88
CA TYR A 26 -12.95 3.61 1.98
C TYR A 26 -12.83 5.11 2.17
N CYS A 27 -13.68 5.84 1.46
CA CYS A 27 -13.93 7.26 1.67
C CYS A 27 -15.42 7.46 1.89
N THR A 28 -15.83 7.71 3.13
CA THR A 28 -17.24 7.94 3.46
C THR A 28 -17.46 9.39 3.85
N TYR A 29 -18.48 10.01 3.24
CA TYR A 29 -18.95 11.35 3.63
C TYR A 29 -20.21 11.26 4.51
N THR A 30 -20.97 10.18 4.33
CA THR A 30 -22.22 9.76 5.00
C THR A 30 -22.36 8.25 4.84
N ALA A 31 -23.31 7.59 5.52
CA ALA A 31 -23.67 6.16 5.32
C ALA A 31 -24.34 5.85 3.96
N LYS A 32 -23.97 6.57 2.89
CA LYS A 32 -24.53 6.44 1.55
C LYS A 32 -23.67 5.51 0.69
N ASP A 33 -24.33 4.76 -0.18
CA ASP A 33 -23.69 3.78 -1.06
C ASP A 33 -22.90 4.39 -2.23
N LYS A 34 -22.96 5.71 -2.41
CA LYS A 34 -22.26 6.46 -3.46
C LYS A 34 -21.74 7.81 -2.96
N LEU A 35 -20.62 8.22 -3.53
CA LEU A 35 -20.06 9.55 -3.35
C LEU A 35 -20.91 10.62 -4.05
N HIS A 36 -20.76 11.87 -3.58
CA HIS A 36 -21.38 13.03 -4.20
C HIS A 36 -21.08 13.08 -5.72
N PRO A 37 -22.01 13.52 -6.58
CA PRO A 37 -21.78 13.64 -8.02
C PRO A 37 -20.51 14.41 -8.41
N ASP A 38 -20.12 15.40 -7.62
CA ASP A 38 -18.92 16.23 -7.87
C ASP A 38 -17.65 15.69 -7.19
N HIS A 39 -17.76 14.57 -6.48
CA HIS A 39 -16.62 13.95 -5.82
C HIS A 39 -16.22 12.67 -6.56
N ARG A 40 -14.93 12.56 -6.87
CA ARG A 40 -14.30 11.34 -7.37
C ARG A 40 -13.15 11.01 -6.44
N LEU A 41 -13.23 9.85 -5.81
CA LEU A 41 -12.17 9.34 -4.97
C LEU A 41 -10.99 8.95 -5.86
N TRP A 42 -9.85 9.55 -5.57
CA TRP A 42 -8.55 9.27 -6.17
C TRP A 42 -7.60 8.82 -5.08
N ALA A 43 -6.79 7.82 -5.38
CA ALA A 43 -5.69 7.44 -4.53
C ALA A 43 -4.51 6.88 -5.32
N HIS A 44 -3.31 7.19 -4.82
CA HIS A 44 -2.03 6.66 -5.26
C HIS A 44 -1.40 5.93 -4.07
N VAL A 45 -1.21 4.64 -4.25
CA VAL A 45 -0.69 3.74 -3.22
C VAL A 45 0.69 3.27 -3.67
N ARG A 46 1.67 3.34 -2.77
CA ARG A 46 3.01 2.80 -2.97
C ARG A 46 3.30 1.76 -1.90
N LEU A 47 3.83 0.62 -2.30
CA LEU A 47 4.54 -0.32 -1.46
C LEU A 47 6.00 0.12 -1.46
N MET A 48 6.53 0.37 -0.28
CA MET A 48 7.84 0.93 -0.03
C MET A 48 8.65 -0.03 0.83
N GLU A 49 9.94 -0.07 0.59
CA GLU A 49 10.95 -0.58 1.51
C GLU A 49 11.61 0.59 2.21
N ARG A 50 11.88 0.44 3.50
CA ARG A 50 12.63 1.42 4.27
C ARG A 50 14.09 0.99 4.33
N ASP A 51 14.96 1.89 3.92
CA ASP A 51 16.41 1.74 4.06
C ASP A 51 16.98 2.81 5.00
N LEU A 52 18.23 2.61 5.42
CA LEU A 52 18.97 3.56 6.25
C LEU A 52 19.13 4.95 5.59
N LEU A 53 19.19 5.01 4.26
CA LEU A 53 19.47 6.25 3.52
C LEU A 53 18.30 6.73 2.66
N PHE A 54 17.66 5.84 1.89
CA PHE A 54 16.61 6.22 0.95
C PHE A 54 15.57 5.12 0.80
N ASP A 55 14.31 5.40 1.13
CA ASP A 55 13.23 4.43 0.94
C ASP A 55 13.00 4.11 -0.55
N ASP A 56 12.97 2.83 -0.87
CA ASP A 56 12.76 2.32 -2.22
C ASP A 56 11.29 2.04 -2.52
N VAL A 57 10.86 2.40 -3.74
CA VAL A 57 9.50 2.09 -4.23
C VAL A 57 9.50 0.70 -4.84
N LEU A 58 8.99 -0.29 -4.09
CA LEU A 58 8.87 -1.67 -4.56
C LEU A 58 7.77 -1.83 -5.63
N GLN A 59 6.63 -1.15 -5.42
CA GLN A 59 5.54 -1.10 -6.39
C GLN A 59 4.63 0.09 -6.12
N GLU A 60 3.96 0.62 -7.14
CA GLU A 60 2.94 1.65 -7.00
C GLU A 60 1.72 1.45 -7.90
N LYS A 61 0.59 2.01 -7.48
CA LYS A 61 -0.65 1.98 -8.24
C LYS A 61 -1.49 3.21 -7.98
N GLU A 62 -1.95 3.83 -9.05
CA GLU A 62 -2.88 4.94 -9.01
C GLU A 62 -4.27 4.53 -9.52
N LYS A 63 -5.33 4.97 -8.84
CA LYS A 63 -6.72 4.75 -9.28
C LYS A 63 -7.60 5.97 -9.01
N LEU A 64 -8.59 6.13 -9.90
CA LEU A 64 -9.71 7.06 -9.78
C LEU A 64 -11.02 6.27 -9.87
N ASN A 65 -11.96 6.50 -8.96
CA ASN A 65 -13.25 5.82 -9.00
C ASN A 65 -14.19 6.42 -10.07
N ARG A 66 -14.36 5.76 -11.22
CA ARG A 66 -15.27 6.29 -12.25
C ARG A 66 -16.75 6.10 -11.92
N ASN A 67 -17.05 5.13 -11.06
CA ASN A 67 -18.41 4.70 -10.71
C ASN A 67 -18.97 5.32 -9.41
N ARG A 68 -18.23 6.25 -8.78
CA ARG A 68 -18.62 6.91 -7.52
C ARG A 68 -18.83 5.97 -6.33
N LEU A 69 -18.29 4.75 -6.36
CA LEU A 69 -18.33 3.88 -5.18
C LEU A 69 -17.50 4.47 -4.03
N PRO A 70 -17.94 4.40 -2.77
CA PRO A 70 -17.22 4.97 -1.63
C PRO A 70 -15.96 4.17 -1.26
N TYR A 71 -15.49 3.28 -2.14
CA TYR A 71 -14.29 2.49 -1.92
C TYR A 71 -13.53 2.18 -3.21
N MET A 72 -12.26 1.83 -3.07
CA MET A 72 -11.41 1.28 -4.12
C MET A 72 -10.57 0.13 -3.59
N TYR A 73 -10.32 -0.85 -4.46
CA TYR A 73 -9.43 -1.97 -4.16
C TYR A 73 -8.06 -1.74 -4.78
N PHE A 74 -7.01 -2.05 -4.04
CA PHE A 74 -5.64 -2.08 -4.52
C PHE A 74 -5.02 -3.43 -4.20
N THR A 75 -4.16 -3.87 -5.11
CA THR A 75 -3.32 -5.05 -4.97
C THR A 75 -1.98 -4.67 -5.57
N LEU A 76 -0.93 -4.77 -4.75
CA LEU A 76 0.45 -4.48 -5.10
C LEU A 76 1.28 -5.72 -4.73
N PHE A 77 2.19 -6.09 -5.61
CA PHE A 77 3.19 -7.13 -5.38
C PHE A 77 4.53 -6.58 -5.86
N SER A 78 5.56 -6.71 -5.03
CA SER A 78 6.93 -6.50 -5.43
C SER A 78 7.42 -7.68 -6.28
N ASN A 79 8.55 -7.49 -6.96
CA ASN A 79 9.38 -8.63 -7.35
C ASN A 79 10.12 -9.16 -6.10
N ASP A 80 11.01 -10.15 -6.26
CA ASP A 80 11.92 -10.52 -5.18
C ASP A 80 12.70 -9.29 -4.73
N VAL A 81 12.56 -8.99 -3.45
CA VAL A 81 13.27 -7.93 -2.72
C VAL A 81 14.39 -8.63 -1.98
N GLY A 82 15.62 -8.23 -2.26
CA GLY A 82 16.77 -8.60 -1.44
C GLY A 82 16.90 -7.60 -0.29
N ASP A 83 17.57 -8.01 0.77
CA ASP A 83 17.81 -7.27 2.02
C ASP A 83 18.72 -6.01 1.89
N GLY A 84 19.10 -5.64 0.68
CA GLY A 84 20.04 -4.54 0.45
C GLY A 84 21.45 -4.85 0.96
N PHE A 85 22.41 -3.94 0.75
CA PHE A 85 23.80 -4.17 1.16
C PHE A 85 23.99 -3.83 2.65
N GLY A 86 23.90 -4.84 3.52
CA GLY A 86 24.27 -4.73 4.94
C GLY A 86 23.13 -4.47 5.93
N ASP A 87 21.89 -4.81 5.55
CA ASP A 87 20.77 -4.92 6.47
C ASP A 87 20.24 -6.36 6.42
N ASP A 88 20.00 -7.00 7.56
CA ASP A 88 19.40 -8.35 7.61
C ASP A 88 17.86 -8.26 7.74
N THR A 89 17.30 -7.04 7.65
CA THR A 89 15.90 -6.75 7.95
C THR A 89 15.19 -6.08 6.79
N LEU A 90 14.04 -6.65 6.43
CA LEU A 90 13.17 -6.11 5.39
C LEU A 90 12.02 -5.33 6.06
N GLU A 91 12.13 -4.00 6.06
CA GLU A 91 11.10 -3.09 6.57
C GLU A 91 10.22 -2.58 5.43
N VAL A 92 8.96 -3.03 5.39
CA VAL A 92 8.02 -2.65 4.33
C VAL A 92 6.88 -1.82 4.84
N TYR A 93 6.47 -0.81 4.08
CA TYR A 93 5.32 0.00 4.42
C TYR A 93 4.53 0.46 3.19
N LEU A 94 3.26 0.81 3.42
CA LEU A 94 2.39 1.38 2.41
C LEU A 94 2.31 2.89 2.56
N HIS A 95 2.66 3.63 1.53
CA HIS A 95 2.43 5.06 1.46
C HIS A 95 1.21 5.37 0.61
N ILE A 96 0.20 6.03 1.19
CA ILE A 96 -1.09 6.27 0.54
C ILE A 96 -1.36 7.77 0.44
N LYS A 97 -1.43 8.26 -0.79
CA LYS A 97 -1.93 9.61 -1.14
C LYS A 97 -3.37 9.51 -1.59
N HIS A 98 -4.25 10.33 -1.05
CA HIS A 98 -5.65 10.37 -1.49
C HIS A 98 -6.30 11.76 -1.38
N ASN A 99 -7.46 11.92 -2.01
CA ASN A 99 -8.26 13.15 -1.97
C ASN A 99 -9.54 13.05 -1.14
N CYS A 100 -9.72 11.99 -0.34
CA CYS A 100 -10.84 11.89 0.59
C CYS A 100 -10.75 12.98 1.68
N VAL A 101 -11.83 13.72 1.91
CA VAL A 101 -11.82 14.95 2.73
C VAL A 101 -12.29 14.74 4.18
N ARG A 102 -13.05 13.68 4.47
CA ARG A 102 -13.66 13.44 5.79
C ARG A 102 -13.21 12.15 6.45
N ASN A 103 -13.91 11.04 6.18
CA ASN A 103 -13.67 9.79 6.88
C ASN A 103 -12.96 8.82 5.95
N VAL A 104 -11.74 8.49 6.32
CA VAL A 104 -10.93 7.49 5.63
C VAL A 104 -10.85 6.28 6.53
N SER A 105 -11.20 5.13 5.99
CA SER A 105 -10.97 3.83 6.64
C SER A 105 -10.23 2.95 5.66
N ILE A 106 -9.19 2.28 6.14
CA ILE A 106 -8.35 1.41 5.32
C ILE A 106 -8.38 0.02 5.93
N THR A 107 -8.73 -0.97 5.13
CA THR A 107 -8.55 -2.37 5.49
C THR A 107 -7.43 -2.91 4.62
N VAL A 108 -6.36 -3.38 5.25
CA VAL A 108 -5.18 -3.93 4.57
C VAL A 108 -5.01 -5.39 4.98
N ALA A 109 -4.73 -6.24 4.01
CA ALA A 109 -4.22 -7.59 4.19
C ALA A 109 -2.84 -7.66 3.52
N CYS A 110 -1.82 -7.98 4.30
CA CYS A 110 -0.46 -8.14 3.82
C CYS A 110 -0.12 -9.63 3.69
N SER A 111 0.70 -9.96 2.69
CA SER A 111 1.24 -11.30 2.48
C SER A 111 2.72 -11.18 2.16
N VAL A 112 3.52 -12.07 2.74
CA VAL A 112 4.95 -12.16 2.48
C VAL A 112 5.21 -13.59 2.04
N THR A 113 5.89 -13.75 0.90
CA THR A 113 6.29 -15.05 0.37
C THR A 113 7.81 -15.07 0.25
N THR A 114 8.46 -15.90 1.06
CA THR A 114 9.90 -16.15 0.99
C THR A 114 10.15 -17.37 0.11
N SER A 115 11.06 -17.27 -0.87
CA SER A 115 11.52 -18.44 -1.62
C SER A 115 12.73 -19.04 -0.90
N TRP A 116 12.51 -20.11 -0.12
CA TRP A 116 13.61 -20.93 0.39
C TRP A 116 13.90 -22.04 -0.63
N GLU A 117 14.95 -21.91 -1.44
CA GLU A 117 15.58 -23.08 -2.04
C GLU A 117 16.46 -23.73 -0.95
N SER A 118 15.93 -24.77 -0.31
CA SER A 118 16.74 -25.67 0.52
C SER A 118 17.83 -26.30 -0.35
N THR A 119 19.08 -25.87 -0.15
CA THR A 119 20.28 -26.54 -0.67
C THR A 119 20.59 -27.82 0.10
#